data_AF-A0A816T5R3-F1
#
_entry.id   AF-A0A816T5R3-F1
#
_cell.length_a   1.000
_cell.length_b   1.000
_cell.length_c   1.000
_cell.angle_alpha   90.00
_cell.angle_beta   90.00
_cell.angle_gamma   90.00
#
_symmetry.space_group_name_H-M   'P 1'
#
loop_
_entity.id
_entity.type
_entity.pdbx_description
1 polymer ?
#
loop_
_entity_poly.entity_id
_entity_poly.type
_entity_poly.pdbx_seq_one_letter_code
_entity_poly.pdbx_strand_id
1 'polypeptide(L)'
;MVADPELVQPLIRILPHAYPLPPYNLAESVCQRSQILEVSRVCFISSVLEQKQIGTEAGQMIAAKSAHSTLSKYESYWKHFISFLKTNKLDVSEHVLISFFFKLFKQGLALRTMSAYRASLADPMFYGFQIDTNSKVFRDFFISCRTRRPITKTLPPQWEVYKVLQYLKTSQFKNNKTISLPALLLKTLFLIALATGSRISEIAHSLCPVECLRNWLDITSEWPNPNNFIWFNAATQKPANNRILVLRFRQLINLSHAHNTKSNFHQIRK
;
A
#
# COMPACT_ATOMS: atom_id res chain seq x y z
N MET A 1 -49.38 -53.54 -6.10
CA MET A 1 -49.13 -52.12 -5.76
C MET A 1 -47.87 -52.07 -4.93
N VAL A 2 -46.73 -51.96 -5.60
CA VAL A 2 -45.41 -51.94 -4.97
C VAL A 2 -44.92 -50.50 -5.06
N ALA A 3 -44.69 -49.90 -3.90
CA ALA A 3 -44.21 -48.54 -3.75
C ALA A 3 -42.70 -48.49 -4.04
N ASP A 4 -42.33 -47.46 -4.79
CA ASP A 4 -40.98 -47.15 -5.23
C ASP A 4 -40.21 -46.42 -4.10
N PRO A 5 -39.06 -46.91 -3.62
CA PRO A 5 -38.24 -46.20 -2.65
C PRO A 5 -37.10 -45.46 -3.37
N GLU A 6 -37.43 -44.39 -4.11
CA GLU A 6 -36.49 -43.30 -4.33
C GLU A 6 -36.47 -42.39 -3.10
N LEU A 7 -35.28 -41.84 -2.81
CA LEU A 7 -34.93 -40.95 -1.68
C LEU A 7 -34.55 -41.68 -0.39
N VAL A 8 -33.28 -42.05 -0.28
CA VAL A 8 -32.29 -41.40 0.60
C VAL A 8 -30.95 -42.14 0.42
N GLN A 9 -30.00 -41.52 -0.29
CA GLN A 9 -28.58 -41.85 -0.10
C GLN A 9 -27.85 -40.57 0.35
N PRO A 10 -26.97 -40.66 1.37
CA PRO A 10 -26.19 -39.52 1.82
C PRO A 10 -25.07 -39.22 0.81
N LEU A 11 -24.90 -37.92 0.53
CA LEU A 11 -23.74 -37.37 -0.18
C LEU A 11 -22.44 -37.78 0.52
N ILE A 12 -21.85 -38.89 0.07
CA ILE A 12 -20.45 -39.20 0.36
C ILE A 12 -19.62 -38.13 -0.36
N ARG A 13 -19.06 -37.20 0.42
CA ARG A 13 -17.98 -36.32 -0.03
C ARG A 13 -16.84 -37.21 -0.52
N ILE A 14 -16.69 -37.30 -1.84
CA ILE A 14 -15.46 -37.80 -2.46
C ILE A 14 -14.37 -36.78 -2.10
N LEU A 15 -13.54 -37.11 -1.12
CA LEU A 15 -12.25 -36.46 -0.93
C LEU A 15 -11.43 -36.69 -2.20
N PRO A 16 -10.84 -35.66 -2.83
CA PRO A 16 -9.97 -35.90 -3.97
C PRO A 16 -8.77 -36.71 -3.49
N HIS A 17 -8.57 -37.83 -4.19
CA HIS A 17 -7.41 -38.71 -4.14
C HIS A 17 -6.13 -37.91 -3.84
N ALA A 18 -5.46 -38.26 -2.74
CA ALA A 18 -4.09 -37.84 -2.51
C ALA A 18 -3.22 -38.38 -3.65
N TYR A 19 -2.88 -37.52 -4.61
CA TYR A 19 -1.82 -37.83 -5.57
C TYR A 19 -0.52 -37.96 -4.77
N PRO A 20 0.19 -39.10 -4.83
CA PRO A 20 1.51 -39.18 -4.25
C PRO A 20 2.40 -38.20 -5.01
N LEU A 21 2.88 -37.17 -4.31
CA LEU A 21 3.91 -36.29 -4.85
C LEU A 21 5.11 -37.16 -5.24
N PRO A 22 5.68 -36.99 -6.45
CA PRO A 22 6.87 -37.73 -6.84
C PRO A 22 8.00 -37.46 -5.83
N PRO A 23 8.88 -38.44 -5.54
CA PRO A 23 9.96 -38.27 -4.59
C PRO A 23 10.86 -37.13 -5.06
N TYR A 24 10.77 -36.00 -4.35
CA TYR A 24 11.52 -34.79 -4.66
C TYR A 24 13.00 -35.08 -4.42
N ASN A 25 13.78 -35.10 -5.48
CA ASN A 25 15.22 -35.31 -5.42
C ASN A 25 15.84 -34.13 -4.64
N LEU A 26 16.39 -34.43 -3.46
CA LEU A 26 16.81 -33.46 -2.44
C LEU A 26 18.16 -32.76 -2.73
N ALA A 27 18.65 -32.81 -3.96
CA ALA A 27 19.96 -32.28 -4.31
C ALA A 27 19.93 -31.65 -5.69
N GLU A 28 19.55 -30.36 -5.75
CA GLU A 28 20.09 -29.41 -6.75
C GLU A 28 19.57 -28.01 -6.43
N SER A 29 20.38 -27.24 -5.68
CA SER A 29 20.18 -25.81 -5.44
C SER A 29 20.44 -25.01 -6.72
N VAL A 30 19.59 -25.13 -7.71
CA VAL A 30 19.75 -24.42 -8.99
C VAL A 30 19.01 -23.09 -8.92
N CYS A 31 19.64 -22.12 -8.27
CA CYS A 31 19.48 -20.73 -8.66
C CYS A 31 20.83 -20.04 -8.48
N GLN A 32 21.59 -20.00 -9.57
CA GLN A 32 22.93 -19.42 -9.57
C GLN A 32 22.85 -17.93 -9.18
N ARG A 33 23.81 -17.49 -8.36
CA ARG A 33 24.01 -16.09 -7.96
C ARG A 33 23.96 -15.10 -9.14
N SER A 34 24.34 -15.51 -10.35
CA SER A 34 24.23 -14.68 -11.56
C SER A 34 22.79 -14.33 -11.91
N GLN A 35 21.85 -15.27 -11.80
CA GLN A 35 20.45 -15.08 -12.21
C GLN A 35 19.69 -14.11 -11.30
N ILE A 36 19.94 -14.14 -9.98
CA ILE A 36 19.23 -13.25 -9.04
C ILE A 36 19.64 -11.78 -9.20
N LEU A 37 20.87 -11.51 -9.67
CA LEU A 37 21.47 -10.18 -9.63
C LEU A 37 21.02 -9.25 -10.76
N GLU A 38 20.42 -9.77 -11.83
CA GLU A 38 20.08 -9.00 -13.03
C GLU A 38 18.60 -9.01 -13.37
N VAL A 39 17.83 -9.90 -12.74
CA VAL A 39 16.44 -10.17 -13.14
C VAL A 39 15.44 -9.47 -12.21
N SER A 40 14.33 -8.98 -12.77
CA SER A 40 13.21 -8.44 -11.99
C SER A 40 12.64 -9.51 -11.05
N ARG A 41 11.99 -9.10 -9.96
CA ARG A 41 11.39 -10.05 -9.00
C ARG A 41 10.41 -11.00 -9.69
N VAL A 42 9.56 -10.47 -10.57
CA VAL A 42 8.54 -11.26 -11.28
C VAL A 42 9.20 -12.26 -12.21
N CYS A 43 10.15 -11.81 -13.04
CA CYS A 43 10.87 -12.69 -13.95
C CYS A 43 11.64 -13.77 -13.19
N PHE A 44 12.26 -13.44 -12.06
CA PHE A 44 12.97 -14.40 -11.20
C PHE A 44 12.04 -15.50 -10.67
N ILE A 45 10.86 -15.13 -10.15
CA ILE A 45 9.90 -16.13 -9.66
C ILE A 45 9.42 -16.99 -10.83
N SER A 46 9.05 -16.39 -11.96
CA SER A 46 8.60 -17.14 -13.14
C SER A 46 9.65 -18.14 -13.62
N SER A 47 10.93 -17.75 -13.72
CA SER A 47 12.00 -18.63 -14.17
C SER A 47 12.23 -19.80 -13.21
N VAL A 48 12.16 -19.55 -11.90
CA VAL A 48 12.30 -20.60 -10.89
C VAL A 48 11.11 -21.57 -10.93
N LEU A 49 9.89 -21.09 -11.13
CA LEU A 49 8.71 -21.95 -11.21
C LEU A 49 8.69 -22.77 -12.52
N GLU A 50 9.21 -22.20 -13.61
CA GLU A 50 9.41 -22.89 -14.88
C GLU A 50 10.45 -24.02 -14.74
N GLN A 51 11.58 -23.77 -14.07
CA GLN A 51 12.55 -24.82 -13.72
C GLN A 51 11.94 -25.93 -12.85
N LYS A 52 10.93 -25.61 -12.03
CA LYS A 52 10.16 -26.58 -11.25
C LYS A 52 9.02 -27.26 -12.02
N GLN A 53 8.96 -27.10 -13.35
CA GLN A 53 7.99 -27.75 -14.24
C GLN A 53 6.51 -27.38 -13.96
N ILE A 54 6.24 -26.21 -13.38
CA ILE A 54 4.86 -25.73 -13.13
C ILE A 54 4.22 -25.14 -14.41
N GLY A 55 5.04 -24.83 -15.42
CA GLY A 55 4.63 -24.23 -16.69
C GLY A 55 4.78 -22.70 -16.71
N THR A 56 5.14 -22.16 -17.88
CA THR A 56 5.54 -20.75 -18.05
C THR A 56 4.39 -19.78 -17.76
N GLU A 57 3.18 -20.04 -18.28
CA GLU A 57 2.01 -19.19 -18.06
C GLU A 57 1.56 -19.20 -16.60
N ALA A 58 1.45 -20.39 -15.99
CA ALA A 58 1.10 -20.55 -14.58
C ALA A 58 2.13 -19.87 -13.67
N GLY A 59 3.43 -20.01 -13.97
CA GLY A 59 4.51 -19.32 -13.27
C GLY A 59 4.38 -17.79 -13.30
N GLN A 60 4.06 -17.23 -14.47
CA GLN A 60 3.82 -15.79 -14.62
C GLN A 60 2.59 -15.32 -13.82
N MET A 61 1.48 -16.08 -13.87
CA MET A 61 0.28 -15.76 -13.08
C MET A 61 0.57 -15.77 -11.57
N ILE A 62 1.32 -16.76 -11.09
CA ILE A 62 1.72 -16.85 -9.67
C ILE A 62 2.66 -15.69 -9.31
N ALA A 63 3.63 -15.38 -10.15
CA ALA A 63 4.59 -14.29 -9.92
C ALA A 63 3.92 -12.90 -9.90
N ALA A 64 2.88 -12.72 -10.72
CA ALA A 64 2.10 -11.49 -10.86
C ALA A 64 0.77 -11.49 -10.08
N LYS A 65 0.59 -12.38 -9.10
CA LYS A 65 -0.67 -12.54 -8.32
C LYS A 65 -1.17 -11.29 -7.57
N SER A 66 -0.35 -10.24 -7.47
CA SER A 66 -0.66 -9.03 -6.70
C SER A 66 -0.99 -7.85 -7.63
N ALA A 67 -1.77 -6.89 -7.13
CA ALA A 67 -2.05 -5.67 -7.88
C ALA A 67 -0.77 -4.93 -8.31
N HIS A 68 -0.80 -4.26 -9.46
CA HIS A 68 0.34 -3.55 -10.05
C HIS A 68 1.08 -2.63 -9.07
N SER A 69 0.35 -1.87 -8.26
CA SER A 69 0.96 -0.97 -7.26
C SER A 69 1.74 -1.70 -6.15
N THR A 70 1.33 -2.93 -5.81
CA THR A 70 2.04 -3.78 -4.85
C THR A 70 3.27 -4.40 -5.51
N LEU A 71 3.13 -4.90 -6.74
CA LEU A 71 4.25 -5.43 -7.52
C LEU A 71 5.37 -4.39 -7.69
N SER A 72 5.02 -3.15 -8.03
CA SER A 72 5.98 -2.04 -8.15
C SER A 72 6.76 -1.80 -6.85
N LYS A 73 6.10 -1.85 -5.68
CA LYS A 73 6.77 -1.75 -4.38
C LYS A 73 7.67 -2.95 -4.09
N TYR A 74 7.18 -4.15 -4.38
CA TYR A 74 7.94 -5.38 -4.17
C TYR A 74 9.19 -5.42 -5.06
N GLU A 75 9.09 -4.93 -6.28
CA GLU A 75 10.23 -4.77 -7.20
C GLU A 75 11.26 -3.79 -6.63
N SER A 76 10.82 -2.67 -6.04
CA SER A 76 11.72 -1.72 -5.39
C SER A 76 12.45 -2.35 -4.19
N TYR A 77 11.75 -3.12 -3.37
CA TYR A 77 12.35 -3.82 -2.23
C TYR A 77 13.30 -4.93 -2.66
N TRP A 78 12.95 -5.67 -3.71
CA TRP A 78 13.80 -6.66 -4.37
C TRP A 78 15.11 -6.02 -4.82
N LYS A 79 15.05 -4.94 -5.60
CA LYS A 79 16.24 -4.21 -6.07
C LYS A 79 17.15 -3.74 -4.93
N HIS A 80 16.57 -3.28 -3.82
CA HIS A 80 17.36 -2.88 -2.65
C HIS A 80 18.07 -4.08 -2.00
N PHE A 81 17.40 -5.23 -1.90
CA PHE A 81 18.04 -6.45 -1.42
C PHE A 81 19.14 -6.94 -2.37
N ILE A 82 18.90 -6.92 -3.68
CA ILE A 82 19.92 -7.26 -4.69
C ILE A 82 21.13 -6.33 -4.61
N SER A 83 20.91 -5.02 -4.45
CA SER A 83 21.98 -4.05 -4.24
C SER A 83 22.79 -4.39 -2.99
N PHE A 84 22.14 -4.78 -1.89
CA PHE A 84 22.83 -5.25 -0.69
C PHE A 84 23.69 -6.50 -0.95
N LEU A 85 23.20 -7.48 -1.70
CA LEU A 85 23.99 -8.67 -2.07
C LEU A 85 25.20 -8.29 -2.94
N LYS A 86 25.03 -7.41 -3.94
CA LYS A 86 26.12 -6.93 -4.81
C LYS A 86 27.22 -6.23 -4.03
N THR A 87 26.85 -5.28 -3.17
CA THR A 87 27.82 -4.48 -2.41
C THR A 87 28.66 -5.34 -1.47
N ASN A 88 28.05 -6.34 -0.82
CA ASN A 88 28.74 -7.17 0.17
C ASN A 88 29.31 -8.46 -0.43
N LYS A 89 29.10 -8.70 -1.74
CA LYS A 89 29.47 -9.94 -2.44
C LYS A 89 28.98 -11.21 -1.72
N LEU A 90 27.77 -11.19 -1.17
CA LEU A 90 27.20 -12.30 -0.40
C LEU A 90 26.30 -13.21 -1.25
N ASP A 91 26.25 -14.49 -0.87
CA ASP A 91 25.28 -15.44 -1.38
C ASP A 91 24.01 -15.44 -0.54
N VAL A 92 22.89 -15.85 -1.15
CA VAL A 92 21.60 -15.88 -0.46
C VAL A 92 21.57 -17.01 0.55
N SER A 93 21.33 -16.68 1.81
CA SER A 93 21.13 -17.62 2.91
C SER A 93 20.21 -17.00 3.96
N GLU A 94 19.67 -17.82 4.87
CA GLU A 94 18.83 -17.33 5.98
C GLU A 94 19.59 -16.28 6.83
N HIS A 95 20.86 -16.54 7.13
CA HIS A 95 21.72 -15.63 7.88
C HIS A 95 21.91 -14.26 7.18
N VAL A 96 22.13 -14.27 5.87
CA VAL A 96 22.31 -13.04 5.07
C VAL A 96 21.00 -12.23 5.04
N LEU A 97 19.86 -12.91 4.97
CA LEU A 97 18.56 -12.26 4.99
C LEU A 97 18.26 -11.61 6.36
N ILE A 98 18.56 -12.30 7.46
CA ILE A 98 18.49 -11.72 8.82
C ILE A 98 19.45 -10.53 8.96
N SER A 99 20.67 -10.65 8.47
CA SER A 99 21.67 -9.57 8.48
C SER A 99 21.19 -8.34 7.72
N PHE A 100 20.54 -8.54 6.57
CA PHE A 100 19.89 -7.47 5.81
C PHE A 100 18.79 -6.79 6.63
N PHE A 101 17.88 -7.54 7.26
CA PHE A 101 16.84 -6.95 8.11
C PHE A 101 17.41 -6.22 9.32
N PHE A 102 18.50 -6.72 9.91
CA PHE A 102 19.18 -6.06 11.01
C PHE A 102 19.79 -4.72 10.57
N LYS A 103 20.39 -4.66 9.38
CA LYS A 103 20.85 -3.39 8.77
C LYS A 103 19.70 -2.39 8.62
N LEU A 104 18.55 -2.82 8.07
CA LEU A 104 17.37 -1.95 7.93
C LEU A 104 16.85 -1.45 9.29
N PHE A 105 16.86 -2.30 10.30
CA PHE A 105 16.46 -1.93 11.66
C PHE A 105 17.38 -0.87 12.27
N LYS A 106 18.71 -1.05 12.11
CA LYS A 106 19.74 -0.11 12.55
C LYS A 106 19.65 1.25 11.86
N GLN A 107 19.27 1.26 10.58
CA GLN A 107 18.97 2.49 9.83
C GLN A 107 17.70 3.23 10.29
N GLY A 108 16.98 2.71 11.29
CA GLY A 108 15.78 3.38 11.80
C GLY A 108 14.50 3.08 11.01
N LEU A 109 14.53 2.11 10.08
CA LEU A 109 13.35 1.80 9.26
C LEU A 109 12.17 1.33 10.12
N ALA A 110 10.96 1.77 9.78
CA ALA A 110 9.75 1.36 10.48
C ALA A 110 9.49 -0.15 10.32
N LEU A 111 9.04 -0.81 11.39
CA LEU A 111 8.75 -2.25 11.36
C LEU A 111 7.72 -2.65 10.31
N ARG A 112 6.71 -1.79 10.10
CA ARG A 112 5.71 -1.98 9.04
C ARG A 112 6.36 -2.05 7.65
N THR A 113 7.35 -1.21 7.40
CA THR A 113 8.11 -1.23 6.15
C THR A 113 8.96 -2.49 6.07
N MET A 114 9.65 -2.87 7.15
CA MET A 114 10.41 -4.14 7.19
C MET A 114 9.52 -5.37 6.94
N SER A 115 8.29 -5.39 7.45
CA SER A 115 7.33 -6.45 7.14
C SER A 115 6.95 -6.46 5.66
N ALA A 116 6.88 -5.29 5.01
CA ALA A 116 6.65 -5.20 3.57
C ALA A 116 7.86 -5.71 2.75
N TYR A 117 9.09 -5.44 3.21
CA TYR A 117 10.31 -6.09 2.67
C TYR A 117 10.21 -7.61 2.79
N ARG A 118 9.90 -8.12 3.99
CA ARG A 118 9.73 -9.56 4.22
C ARG A 118 8.69 -10.19 3.30
N ALA A 119 7.51 -9.59 3.17
CA ALA A 119 6.47 -10.07 2.26
C ALA A 119 6.93 -10.07 0.80
N SER A 120 7.68 -9.05 0.37
CA SER A 120 8.21 -8.99 -0.99
C SER A 120 9.24 -10.08 -1.29
N LEU A 121 10.06 -10.44 -0.30
CA LEU A 121 11.10 -11.44 -0.42
C LEU A 121 10.60 -12.87 -0.16
N ALA A 122 9.41 -13.05 0.43
CA ALA A 122 8.88 -14.37 0.77
C ALA A 122 8.83 -15.34 -0.42
N ASP A 123 8.16 -14.97 -1.53
CA ASP A 123 8.04 -15.87 -2.69
C ASP A 123 9.41 -16.18 -3.34
N PRO A 124 10.27 -15.18 -3.67
CA PRO A 124 11.60 -15.48 -4.23
C PRO A 124 12.46 -16.37 -3.33
N MET A 125 12.44 -16.13 -2.02
CA MET A 125 13.25 -16.88 -1.06
C MET A 125 12.73 -18.31 -0.89
N PHE A 126 11.41 -18.49 -0.86
CA PHE A 126 10.78 -19.80 -0.74
C PHE A 126 11.00 -20.63 -2.01
N TYR A 127 10.68 -20.10 -3.19
CA TYR A 127 10.78 -20.85 -4.43
C TYR A 127 12.24 -21.07 -4.86
N GLY A 128 13.08 -20.04 -4.80
CA GLY A 128 14.45 -20.07 -5.33
C GLY A 128 15.49 -20.65 -4.39
N PHE A 129 15.31 -20.49 -3.07
CA PHE A 129 16.33 -20.83 -2.07
C PHE A 129 15.82 -21.73 -0.94
N GLN A 130 14.54 -22.13 -0.97
CA GLN A 130 13.90 -22.93 0.09
C GLN A 130 14.00 -22.29 1.48
N ILE A 131 14.08 -20.96 1.54
CA ILE A 131 14.13 -20.21 2.80
C ILE A 131 12.72 -19.76 3.15
N ASP A 132 12.16 -20.29 4.24
CA ASP A 132 10.89 -19.84 4.77
C ASP A 132 11.06 -18.58 5.62
N THR A 133 10.66 -17.44 5.09
CA THR A 133 10.65 -16.18 5.86
C THR A 133 9.70 -16.20 7.06
N ASN A 134 8.83 -17.22 7.20
CA ASN A 134 7.95 -17.44 8.36
C ASN A 134 8.53 -18.38 9.44
N SER A 135 9.78 -18.81 9.27
CA SER A 135 10.50 -19.60 10.26
C SER A 135 10.55 -18.93 11.64
N LYS A 136 10.77 -19.73 12.69
CA LYS A 136 10.87 -19.25 14.07
C LYS A 136 11.93 -18.15 14.22
N VAL A 137 13.05 -18.28 13.51
CA VAL A 137 14.16 -17.32 13.51
C VAL A 137 13.69 -15.93 13.08
N PHE A 138 12.97 -15.83 11.95
CA PHE A 138 12.44 -14.54 11.52
C PHE A 138 11.35 -14.01 12.46
N ARG A 139 10.48 -14.87 13.00
CA ARG A 139 9.46 -14.42 13.96
C ARG A 139 10.10 -13.82 15.20
N ASP A 140 11.04 -14.52 15.82
CA ASP A 140 11.71 -14.08 17.04
C ASP A 140 12.52 -12.80 16.78
N PHE A 141 13.17 -12.70 15.62
CA PHE A 141 13.85 -11.46 15.19
C PHE A 141 12.88 -10.28 15.14
N PHE A 142 11.75 -10.41 14.42
CA PHE A 142 10.78 -9.31 14.30
C PHE A 142 10.08 -8.98 15.63
N ILE A 143 9.84 -9.97 16.49
CA ILE A 143 9.36 -9.76 17.86
C ILE A 143 10.39 -8.95 18.65
N SER A 144 11.67 -9.32 18.59
CA SER A 144 12.74 -8.60 19.28
C SER A 144 12.86 -7.14 18.80
N CYS A 145 12.72 -6.90 17.49
CA CYS A 145 12.71 -5.55 16.93
C CYS A 145 11.50 -4.74 17.42
N ARG A 146 10.33 -5.37 17.57
CA ARG A 146 9.12 -4.74 18.12
C ARG A 146 9.24 -4.40 19.59
N THR A 147 9.86 -5.27 20.39
CA THR A 147 10.14 -4.99 21.81
C THR A 147 11.12 -3.82 21.95
N ARG A 148 12.16 -3.76 21.11
CA ARG A 148 13.16 -2.68 21.12
C ARG A 148 12.65 -1.35 20.57
N ARG A 149 11.72 -1.38 19.62
CA ARG A 149 11.09 -0.19 19.02
C ARG A 149 9.57 -0.39 18.99
N PRO A 150 8.86 -0.12 20.10
CA PRO A 150 7.42 -0.29 20.15
C PRO A 150 6.74 0.64 19.15
N ILE A 151 5.67 0.14 18.52
CA ILE A 151 4.89 0.93 17.56
C ILE A 151 4.08 1.95 18.35
N THR A 152 4.50 3.22 18.29
CA THR A 152 3.69 4.33 18.75
C THR A 152 2.49 4.49 17.83
N LYS A 153 1.28 4.26 18.32
CA LYS A 153 0.07 4.58 17.58
C LYS A 153 -0.05 6.10 17.52
N THR A 154 0.09 6.68 16.34
CA THR A 154 -0.36 8.07 16.13
C THR A 154 -1.88 8.04 16.19
N LEU A 155 -2.46 8.52 17.28
CA LEU A 155 -3.89 8.77 17.33
C LEU A 155 -4.20 9.79 16.22
N PRO A 156 -5.23 9.56 15.39
CA PRO A 156 -5.69 10.61 14.49
C PRO A 156 -6.02 11.85 15.33
N PRO A 157 -5.83 13.06 14.79
CA PRO A 157 -6.27 14.26 15.50
C PRO A 157 -7.74 14.08 15.85
N GLN A 158 -8.08 14.24 17.14
CA GLN A 158 -9.47 14.26 17.56
C GLN A 158 -10.09 15.52 16.99
N TRP A 159 -10.90 15.36 15.95
CA TRP A 159 -11.58 16.46 15.29
C TRP A 159 -13.09 16.22 15.36
N GLU A 160 -13.83 17.29 15.52
CA GLU A 160 -15.30 17.26 15.52
C GLU A 160 -15.80 17.86 14.21
N VAL A 161 -16.62 17.08 13.49
CA VAL A 161 -17.20 17.52 12.21
C VAL A 161 -17.92 18.85 12.37
N TYR A 162 -18.66 19.02 13.46
CA TYR A 162 -19.38 20.25 13.77
C TYR A 162 -18.46 21.48 13.82
N LYS A 163 -17.28 21.37 14.43
CA LYS A 163 -16.31 22.48 14.54
C LYS A 163 -15.80 22.90 13.16
N VAL A 164 -15.52 21.95 12.28
CA VAL A 164 -15.09 22.23 10.90
C VAL A 164 -16.23 22.86 10.11
N LEU A 165 -17.45 22.35 10.23
CA LEU A 165 -18.62 22.93 9.54
C LEU A 165 -18.93 24.35 10.02
N GLN A 166 -18.77 24.64 11.31
CA GLN A 166 -18.90 26.01 11.84
C GLN A 166 -17.82 26.94 11.29
N TYR A 167 -16.57 26.45 11.21
CA TYR A 167 -15.49 27.21 10.58
C TYR A 167 -15.78 27.52 9.10
N LEU A 168 -16.36 26.59 8.36
CA LEU A 168 -16.79 26.80 6.96
C LEU A 168 -17.96 27.78 6.80
N LYS A 169 -18.65 28.17 7.89
CA LYS A 169 -19.69 29.22 7.89
C LYS A 169 -19.14 30.62 8.18
N THR A 170 -17.88 30.75 8.57
CA THR A 170 -17.24 32.04 8.88
C THR A 170 -17.11 32.93 7.63
N SER A 171 -16.88 34.23 7.83
CA SER A 171 -16.73 35.21 6.74
C SER A 171 -15.72 34.81 5.67
N GLN A 172 -14.67 34.07 6.05
CA GLN A 172 -13.65 33.54 5.15
C GLN A 172 -14.21 32.58 4.09
N PHE A 173 -15.28 31.84 4.41
CA PHE A 173 -15.89 30.83 3.55
C PHE A 173 -17.35 31.13 3.19
N LYS A 174 -17.93 32.21 3.73
CA LYS A 174 -19.37 32.52 3.63
C LYS A 174 -19.80 32.89 2.22
N ASN A 175 -18.98 33.67 1.51
CA ASN A 175 -19.31 34.11 0.16
C ASN A 175 -18.48 33.35 -0.88
N ASN A 176 -19.14 32.44 -1.60
CA ASN A 176 -18.48 31.62 -2.63
C ASN A 176 -17.99 32.44 -3.84
N LYS A 177 -18.47 33.68 -4.03
CA LYS A 177 -18.05 34.54 -5.16
C LYS A 177 -16.78 35.32 -4.89
N THR A 178 -16.49 35.63 -3.62
CA THR A 178 -15.35 36.49 -3.22
C THR A 178 -14.22 35.73 -2.56
N ILE A 179 -14.43 34.44 -2.24
CA ILE A 179 -13.43 33.59 -1.62
C ILE A 179 -12.30 33.28 -2.61
N SER A 180 -11.07 33.16 -2.10
CA SER A 180 -9.96 32.67 -2.92
C SER A 180 -10.23 31.23 -3.38
N LEU A 181 -9.90 30.94 -4.62
CA LEU A 181 -10.18 29.62 -5.18
C LEU A 181 -9.55 28.45 -4.39
N PRO A 182 -8.31 28.53 -3.87
CA PRO A 182 -7.77 27.44 -3.05
C PRO A 182 -8.64 27.13 -1.82
N ALA A 183 -9.25 28.15 -1.22
CA ALA A 183 -10.16 27.99 -0.10
C ALA A 183 -11.53 27.44 -0.54
N LEU A 184 -12.03 27.85 -1.72
CA LEU A 184 -13.25 27.26 -2.30
C LEU A 184 -13.07 25.78 -2.62
N LEU A 185 -11.96 25.42 -3.27
CA LEU A 185 -11.61 24.04 -3.60
C LEU A 185 -11.47 23.19 -2.33
N LEU A 186 -10.84 23.74 -1.30
CA LEU A 186 -10.71 23.05 -0.01
C LEU A 186 -12.08 22.81 0.65
N LYS A 187 -12.97 23.81 0.61
CA LYS A 187 -14.35 23.69 1.11
C LYS A 187 -15.14 22.64 0.34
N THR A 188 -15.09 22.65 -0.99
CA THR A 188 -15.83 21.69 -1.83
C THR A 188 -15.29 20.26 -1.66
N LEU A 189 -13.97 20.07 -1.72
CA LEU A 189 -13.34 18.78 -1.48
C LEU A 189 -13.69 18.21 -0.10
N PHE A 190 -13.69 19.07 0.94
CA PHE A 190 -14.05 18.64 2.28
C PHE A 190 -15.51 18.21 2.37
N LEU A 191 -16.44 18.97 1.79
CA LEU A 191 -17.86 18.64 1.81
C LEU A 191 -18.18 17.39 0.99
N ILE A 192 -17.51 17.19 -0.16
CA ILE A 192 -17.63 15.97 -0.97
C ILE A 192 -17.11 14.78 -0.18
N ALA A 193 -15.91 14.89 0.41
CA ALA A 193 -15.34 13.82 1.23
C ALA A 193 -16.24 13.45 2.42
N LEU A 194 -16.86 14.46 3.05
CA LEU A 194 -17.78 14.28 4.16
C LEU A 194 -19.09 13.61 3.72
N ALA A 195 -19.65 14.02 2.58
CA ALA A 195 -20.92 13.51 2.07
C ALA A 195 -20.80 12.09 1.52
N THR A 196 -19.70 11.77 0.83
CA THR A 196 -19.53 10.46 0.18
C THR A 196 -18.83 9.43 1.07
N GLY A 197 -18.09 9.87 2.09
CA GLY A 197 -17.22 8.99 2.89
C GLY A 197 -16.11 8.31 2.09
N SER A 198 -15.89 8.75 0.83
CA SER A 198 -14.99 8.10 -0.11
C SER A 198 -13.52 8.35 0.24
N ARG A 199 -12.66 7.44 -0.20
CA ARG A 199 -11.21 7.66 -0.06
C ARG A 199 -10.77 8.78 -0.97
N ILE A 200 -9.70 9.48 -0.59
CA ILE A 200 -9.12 10.58 -1.40
C ILE A 200 -8.84 10.12 -2.83
N SER A 201 -8.36 8.88 -3.03
CA SER A 201 -8.10 8.33 -4.37
C SER A 201 -9.37 8.11 -5.22
N GLU A 202 -10.52 7.90 -4.58
CA GLU A 202 -11.81 7.75 -5.25
C GLU A 202 -12.37 9.13 -5.60
N ILE A 203 -12.34 10.07 -4.66
CA ILE A 203 -12.74 11.47 -4.87
C ILE A 203 -11.91 12.09 -6.01
N ALA A 204 -10.60 11.87 -5.97
CA ALA A 204 -9.66 12.25 -7.00
C ALA A 204 -10.01 11.72 -8.39
N HIS A 205 -10.49 10.49 -8.47
CA HIS A 205 -10.85 9.85 -9.74
C HIS A 205 -12.20 10.37 -10.24
N SER A 206 -13.20 10.47 -9.36
CA SER A 206 -14.55 10.97 -9.68
C SER A 206 -14.61 12.46 -10.01
N LEU A 207 -13.66 13.27 -9.54
CA LEU A 207 -13.51 14.68 -9.95
C LEU A 207 -12.72 14.86 -11.25
N CYS A 208 -12.26 13.75 -11.84
CA CYS A 208 -11.53 13.73 -13.10
C CYS A 208 -12.32 13.16 -14.30
N PRO A 209 -13.59 13.52 -14.55
CA PRO A 209 -14.13 13.44 -15.91
C PRO A 209 -13.29 14.34 -16.82
N VAL A 210 -12.96 13.87 -18.02
CA VAL A 210 -12.16 14.59 -19.03
C VAL A 210 -12.72 16.01 -19.28
N GLU A 211 -14.04 16.17 -19.26
CA GLU A 211 -14.72 17.47 -19.33
C GLU A 211 -14.44 18.40 -18.13
N CYS A 212 -14.43 17.87 -16.90
CA CYS A 212 -14.10 18.68 -15.72
C CYS A 212 -12.64 19.14 -15.75
N LEU A 213 -11.73 18.31 -16.27
CA LEU A 213 -10.33 18.67 -16.48
C LEU A 213 -10.17 19.76 -17.52
N ARG A 214 -10.89 19.67 -18.65
CA ARG A 214 -10.85 20.69 -19.72
C ARG A 214 -11.35 22.04 -19.19
N ASN A 215 -12.51 22.03 -18.55
CA ASN A 215 -13.12 23.23 -17.98
C ASN A 215 -12.26 23.83 -16.86
N TRP A 216 -11.65 22.98 -16.02
CA TRP A 216 -10.74 23.43 -14.98
C TRP A 216 -9.43 23.99 -15.57
N LEU A 217 -8.81 23.31 -16.54
CA LEU A 217 -7.60 23.78 -17.22
C LEU A 217 -7.82 25.14 -17.90
N ASP A 218 -8.95 25.30 -18.60
CA ASP A 218 -9.33 26.57 -19.25
C ASP A 218 -9.44 27.69 -18.20
N ILE A 219 -10.12 27.43 -17.09
CA ILE A 219 -10.26 28.39 -15.97
C ILE A 219 -8.92 28.68 -15.27
N THR A 220 -8.01 27.71 -15.22
CA THR A 220 -6.72 27.82 -14.51
C THR A 220 -5.56 28.34 -15.35
N SER A 221 -5.73 28.41 -16.67
CA SER A 221 -4.69 28.79 -17.63
C SER A 221 -4.16 30.22 -17.44
N GLU A 222 -4.96 31.08 -16.83
CA GLU A 222 -4.62 32.49 -16.56
C GLU A 222 -3.93 32.71 -15.20
N TRP A 223 -3.58 31.66 -14.44
CA TRP A 223 -3.21 31.82 -13.04
C TRP A 223 -1.71 31.97 -12.77
N PRO A 224 -1.32 32.82 -11.81
CA PRO A 224 0.07 33.23 -11.59
C PRO A 224 0.92 32.24 -10.78
N ASN A 225 0.38 31.16 -10.19
CA ASN A 225 1.17 30.27 -9.31
C ASN A 225 0.92 28.76 -9.52
N PRO A 226 1.87 28.04 -10.17
CA PRO A 226 1.76 26.61 -10.47
C PRO A 226 1.91 25.68 -9.25
N ASN A 227 2.30 26.18 -8.07
CA ASN A 227 2.47 25.34 -6.87
C ASN A 227 1.15 24.98 -6.16
N ASN A 228 0.03 25.62 -6.52
CA ASN A 228 -1.30 25.26 -6.02
C ASN A 228 -1.99 24.19 -6.89
N PHE A 229 -1.30 23.72 -7.94
CA PHE A 229 -1.87 22.82 -8.93
C PHE A 229 -1.86 21.37 -8.45
N ILE A 230 -3.01 20.70 -8.56
CA ILE A 230 -3.08 19.24 -8.41
C ILE A 230 -2.70 18.66 -9.77
N TRP A 231 -1.42 18.33 -9.92
CA TRP A 231 -0.91 17.69 -11.12
C TRP A 231 -1.59 16.34 -11.34
N PHE A 232 -1.88 16.01 -12.59
CA PHE A 232 -2.44 14.73 -12.97
C PHE A 232 -1.40 13.92 -13.74
N ASN A 233 -1.25 12.64 -13.40
CA ASN A 233 -0.43 11.76 -14.20
C ASN A 233 -1.30 11.15 -15.29
N ALA A 234 -1.10 11.61 -16.53
CA ALA A 234 -1.85 11.21 -17.72
C ALA A 234 -1.86 9.69 -17.95
N ALA A 235 -0.79 8.98 -17.59
CA ALA A 235 -0.70 7.53 -17.76
C ALA A 235 -1.50 6.76 -16.70
N THR A 236 -1.57 7.27 -15.47
CA THR A 236 -2.21 6.55 -14.34
C THR A 236 -3.65 6.98 -14.05
N GLN A 237 -4.11 8.01 -14.74
CA GLN A 237 -5.38 8.68 -14.52
C GLN A 237 -5.66 9.06 -13.04
N LYS A 238 -4.61 9.45 -12.31
CA LYS A 238 -4.66 9.79 -10.88
C LYS A 238 -3.97 11.13 -10.64
N PRO A 239 -4.42 11.93 -9.65
CA PRO A 239 -3.67 13.09 -9.22
C PRO A 239 -2.33 12.64 -8.65
N ALA A 240 -1.27 13.23 -9.17
CA ALA A 240 0.11 12.94 -8.84
C ALA A 240 0.46 13.28 -7.38
N ASN A 241 -0.35 14.11 -6.70
CA ASN A 241 -0.04 14.59 -5.37
C ASN A 241 -1.16 14.45 -4.32
N ASN A 242 -1.61 13.22 -4.08
CA ASN A 242 -2.51 12.88 -2.96
C ASN A 242 -2.00 13.41 -1.59
N ARG A 243 -0.69 13.59 -1.44
CA ARG A 243 -0.08 14.14 -0.22
C ARG A 243 -0.45 15.60 -0.01
N ILE A 244 -0.50 16.42 -1.07
CA ILE A 244 -0.95 17.82 -0.98
C ILE A 244 -2.41 17.89 -0.51
N LEU A 245 -3.29 17.05 -1.05
CA LEU A 245 -4.68 16.98 -0.59
C LEU A 245 -4.76 16.69 0.91
N VAL A 246 -4.10 15.62 1.38
CA VAL A 246 -4.05 15.27 2.81
C VAL A 246 -3.51 16.43 3.66
N LEU A 247 -2.48 17.15 3.19
CA LEU A 247 -1.92 18.32 3.89
C LEU A 247 -2.94 19.46 3.99
N ARG A 248 -3.66 19.76 2.91
CA ARG A 248 -4.70 20.82 2.91
C ARG A 248 -5.87 20.48 3.83
N PHE A 249 -6.31 19.22 3.86
CA PHE A 249 -7.32 18.75 4.81
C PHE A 249 -6.86 18.89 6.26
N ARG A 250 -5.61 18.51 6.57
CA ARG A 250 -5.03 18.71 7.91
C ARG A 250 -4.94 20.18 8.27
N GLN A 251 -4.55 21.04 7.33
CA GLN A 251 -4.51 22.49 7.53
C GLN A 251 -5.90 23.03 7.88
N LEU A 252 -6.95 22.59 7.17
CA LEU A 252 -8.33 23.00 7.45
C LEU A 252 -8.76 22.61 8.87
N ILE A 253 -8.49 21.35 9.27
CA ILE A 253 -8.79 20.85 10.60
C ILE A 253 -8.07 21.70 11.65
N ASN A 254 -6.77 21.92 11.50
CA ASN A 254 -5.98 22.73 12.43
C ASN A 254 -6.50 24.17 12.55
N LEU A 255 -6.87 24.81 11.43
CA LEU A 255 -7.43 26.16 11.43
C LEU A 255 -8.80 26.23 12.13
N SER A 256 -9.64 25.21 11.95
CA SER A 256 -10.95 25.13 12.65
C SER A 256 -10.81 24.99 14.16
N HIS A 257 -9.78 24.29 14.62
CA HIS A 257 -9.44 24.20 16.04
C HIS A 257 -8.95 25.56 16.57
N ALA A 258 -8.03 26.21 15.85
CA ALA A 258 -7.50 27.52 16.23
C ALA A 258 -8.58 28.62 16.27
N HIS A 259 -9.55 28.58 15.36
CA HIS A 259 -10.67 29.50 15.34
C HIS A 259 -11.57 29.32 16.57
N ASN A 260 -11.83 28.09 17.00
CA ASN A 260 -12.66 27.83 18.18
C ASN A 260 -11.94 28.10 19.51
N THR A 261 -10.61 27.96 19.59
CA THR A 261 -9.87 28.34 20.81
C THR A 261 -9.89 29.85 21.08
N LYS A 262 -10.03 30.69 20.05
CA LYS A 262 -10.18 32.14 20.23
C LYS A 262 -11.57 32.54 20.75
N SER A 263 -12.55 31.66 20.63
CA SER A 263 -13.93 31.93 21.07
C SER A 263 -14.26 31.44 22.48
N ASN A 264 -13.32 30.79 23.20
CA ASN A 264 -13.70 29.95 24.34
C ASN A 264 -12.85 30.00 25.62
N PHE A 265 -12.09 31.07 25.86
CA PHE A 265 -11.41 31.21 27.17
C PHE A 265 -12.25 31.88 28.28
N HIS A 266 -13.42 32.47 27.94
CA HIS A 266 -14.30 33.15 28.92
C HIS A 266 -15.63 32.46 29.23
N GLN A 267 -15.92 31.29 28.66
CA GLN A 267 -17.21 30.60 28.90
C GLN A 267 -17.10 29.24 29.64
N ILE A 268 -15.90 28.81 30.03
CA ILE A 268 -15.68 27.51 30.71
C ILE A 268 -15.47 27.66 32.24
N ARG A 269 -15.63 28.88 32.79
CA ARG A 269 -15.67 29.12 34.25
C ARG A 269 -16.94 29.89 34.63
N LYS A 270 -18.09 29.22 34.56
CA LYS A 270 -19.25 29.43 35.42
C LYS A 270 -19.92 28.10 35.66
#